data_AF-A0A7S1WLM7-F1
#
_entry.id   AF-A0A7S1WLM7-F1
#
_cell.length_a   1.000
_cell.length_b   1.000
_cell.length_c   1.000
_cell.angle_alpha   90.00
_cell.angle_beta   90.00
_cell.angle_gamma   90.00
#
_symmetry.space_group_name_H-M   'P 1'
#
loop_
_entity.id
_entity.type
_entity.pdbx_description
1 polymer ?
#
loop_
_entity_poly.entity_id
_entity_poly.type
_entity_poly.pdbx_seq_one_letter_code
_entity_poly.pdbx_strand_id
1 'polypeptide(L)'
;YEKDGLFAGVFGQRICFTVTANVFAGVPKDVMSSMERFDLKGSADDRAQRKPGGEFMCFDLIRRDQKFAPVRAPEGEQLLAQLERDTAFLLAQHMPRGPLGLVDYDQLPENYRGAPGLMDYSLLVGVVPCGTPGGYARMDVREQRLALEVGEEEGGRSGEDPPAEDSWQVQAAGRTVLLGIIDILQFWTPRKRIARRLKKLMHMERDDDNEYNGAMLDTVRPEHYRPRFMAFMREAFSEGSWTDSIPRLYGRRGSGTVQRLIDQLPEPQKECLRLSLTCGLEASPEAEAAGETAGETAGADG
;
A
#
# COMPACT_ATOMS: atom_id res chain seq x y z
N TYR A 1 37.76 -26.15 28.58
CA TYR A 1 36.85 -27.11 27.92
C TYR A 1 36.35 -26.47 26.65
N GLU A 2 37.07 -26.74 25.56
CA GLU A 2 36.68 -26.41 24.19
C GLU A 2 35.31 -27.03 23.88
N LYS A 3 34.38 -26.21 23.40
CA LYS A 3 33.15 -26.65 22.73
C LYS A 3 32.99 -25.86 21.44
N ASP A 4 34.09 -25.74 20.70
CA ASP A 4 34.14 -25.26 19.32
C ASP A 4 33.65 -26.37 18.39
N GLY A 5 32.33 -26.55 18.39
CA GLY A 5 31.61 -27.44 17.49
C GLY A 5 30.49 -26.75 16.72
N LEU A 6 30.44 -25.41 16.72
CA LEU A 6 29.44 -24.66 15.98
C LEU A 6 29.93 -24.36 14.56
N PHE A 7 29.64 -25.29 13.65
CA PHE A 7 29.42 -25.09 12.22
C PHE A 7 30.09 -23.83 11.65
N ALA A 8 31.41 -23.89 11.47
CA ALA A 8 32.08 -22.97 10.57
C ALA A 8 31.54 -23.27 9.16
N GLY A 9 30.72 -22.36 8.62
CA GLY A 9 30.40 -22.37 7.20
C GLY A 9 31.68 -22.35 6.37
N VAL A 10 31.57 -22.63 5.07
CA VAL A 10 32.70 -22.45 4.15
C VAL A 10 33.23 -21.02 4.35
N PHE A 11 34.49 -20.88 4.77
CA PHE A 11 35.17 -19.61 5.13
C PHE A 11 34.83 -18.94 6.48
N GLY A 12 34.26 -19.64 7.46
CA GLY A 12 34.03 -19.06 8.81
C GLY A 12 32.90 -18.02 8.87
N GLN A 13 32.15 -17.84 7.78
CA GLN A 13 30.93 -17.04 7.76
C GLN A 13 29.75 -17.87 8.29
N ARG A 14 28.99 -17.29 9.22
CA ARG A 14 27.70 -17.86 9.65
C ARG A 14 26.64 -17.50 8.62
N ILE A 15 26.05 -18.51 7.99
CA ILE A 15 24.93 -18.35 7.06
C ILE A 15 23.65 -18.68 7.82
N CYS A 16 22.71 -17.74 7.84
CA CYS A 16 21.36 -17.95 8.35
C CYS A 16 20.39 -17.95 7.17
N PHE A 17 19.51 -18.95 7.11
CA PHE A 17 18.44 -19.02 6.10
C PHE A 17 17.12 -19.33 6.79
N THR A 18 16.03 -18.89 6.16
CA THR A 18 14.66 -19.19 6.59
C THR A 18 13.97 -19.96 5.48
N VAL A 19 13.22 -20.99 5.83
CA VAL A 19 12.36 -21.74 4.90
C VAL A 19 10.92 -21.34 5.14
N THR A 20 10.25 -20.83 4.12
CA THR A 20 8.87 -20.35 4.19
C THR A 20 8.00 -21.02 3.12
N ALA A 21 6.69 -21.00 3.32
CA ALA A 21 5.76 -21.37 2.25
C ALA A 21 5.94 -20.42 1.05
N ASN A 22 5.84 -20.96 -0.16
CA ASN A 22 5.86 -20.16 -1.39
C ASN A 22 4.44 -19.67 -1.69
N VAL A 23 4.25 -18.36 -1.77
CA VAL A 23 2.96 -17.72 -2.10
C VAL A 23 2.38 -18.25 -3.41
N PHE A 24 3.25 -18.55 -4.39
CA PHE A 24 2.89 -19.06 -5.72
C PHE A 24 3.10 -20.58 -5.86
N ALA A 25 3.07 -21.33 -4.76
CA ALA A 25 3.22 -22.78 -4.80
C ALA A 25 2.17 -23.43 -5.72
N GLY A 26 2.60 -24.31 -6.61
CA GLY A 26 1.71 -25.06 -7.51
C GLY A 26 1.19 -24.27 -8.72
N VAL A 27 1.62 -23.02 -8.93
CA VAL A 27 1.28 -22.25 -10.13
C VAL A 27 2.07 -22.80 -11.33
N PRO A 28 1.43 -23.06 -12.50
CA PRO A 28 2.12 -23.50 -13.71
C PRO A 28 3.24 -22.54 -14.13
N LYS A 29 4.34 -23.08 -14.67
CA LYS A 29 5.54 -22.28 -14.99
C LYS A 29 5.30 -21.23 -16.08
N ASP A 30 4.52 -21.59 -17.09
CA ASP A 30 4.08 -20.72 -18.17
C ASP A 30 3.25 -19.55 -17.64
N VAL A 31 2.34 -19.82 -16.71
CA VAL A 31 1.57 -18.77 -16.02
C VAL A 31 2.46 -17.90 -15.13
N MET A 32 3.37 -18.50 -14.36
CA MET A 32 4.33 -17.74 -13.53
C MET A 32 5.19 -16.77 -14.35
N SER A 33 5.53 -17.12 -15.59
CA SER A 33 6.36 -16.29 -16.46
C SER A 33 5.63 -15.04 -17.00
N SER A 34 4.31 -15.12 -17.12
CA SER A 34 3.45 -14.03 -17.61
C SER A 34 2.69 -13.30 -16.50
N MET A 35 2.77 -13.80 -15.27
CA MET A 35 2.11 -13.23 -14.09
C MET A 35 2.65 -11.83 -13.76
N GLU A 36 1.74 -10.86 -13.67
CA GLU A 36 2.04 -9.57 -13.08
C GLU A 36 2.18 -9.74 -11.56
N ARG A 37 3.26 -9.19 -10.99
CA ARG A 37 3.55 -9.28 -9.55
C ARG A 37 3.61 -7.90 -8.94
N PHE A 38 2.94 -7.71 -7.81
CA PHE A 38 2.91 -6.46 -7.08
C PHE A 38 3.40 -6.64 -5.63
N ASP A 39 4.30 -5.76 -5.20
CA ASP A 39 4.76 -5.61 -3.81
C ASP A 39 4.04 -4.40 -3.19
N LEU A 40 2.97 -4.66 -2.42
CA LEU A 40 2.10 -3.62 -1.89
C LEU A 40 2.37 -3.34 -0.41
N LYS A 41 2.76 -2.10 -0.08
CA LYS A 41 3.00 -1.63 1.31
C LYS A 41 2.07 -0.52 1.79
N GLY A 42 1.37 0.15 0.87
CA GLY A 42 0.56 1.34 1.15
C GLY A 42 1.35 2.62 1.45
N SER A 43 2.67 2.62 1.25
CA SER A 43 3.50 3.84 1.34
C SER A 43 3.58 4.57 0.01
N ALA A 44 3.62 5.89 0.07
CA ALA A 44 3.61 6.80 -1.08
C ALA A 44 4.98 7.41 -1.42
N ASP A 45 6.11 6.93 -0.86
CA ASP A 45 7.46 7.40 -1.28
C ASP A 45 8.24 6.50 -2.24
N ASP A 46 9.07 7.23 -2.99
CA ASP A 46 10.12 6.91 -3.96
C ASP A 46 10.72 5.50 -3.86
N ARG A 47 9.99 4.55 -4.44
CA ARG A 47 10.63 3.37 -5.01
C ARG A 47 10.81 3.63 -6.49
N ALA A 48 12.00 4.09 -6.87
CA ALA A 48 12.46 3.97 -8.25
C ALA A 48 12.07 2.58 -8.75
N GLN A 49 11.33 2.54 -9.86
CA GLN A 49 10.79 1.30 -10.42
C GLN A 49 11.91 0.26 -10.47
N ARG A 50 11.66 -0.93 -9.91
CA ARG A 50 12.62 -2.03 -10.02
C ARG A 50 12.85 -2.28 -11.53
N LYS A 51 14.03 -2.80 -11.87
CA LYS A 51 14.46 -3.09 -13.26
C LYS A 51 13.28 -3.61 -14.13
N PRO A 52 13.19 -3.22 -15.42
CA PRO A 52 12.15 -3.73 -16.33
C PRO A 52 11.96 -5.25 -16.23
N GLY A 53 10.71 -5.70 -16.11
CA GLY A 53 10.34 -7.10 -15.85
C GLY A 53 10.32 -7.52 -14.36
N GLY A 54 10.52 -6.55 -13.45
CA GLY A 54 10.43 -6.74 -12.00
C GLY A 54 9.02 -6.70 -11.43
N GLU A 55 8.94 -6.68 -10.10
CA GLU A 55 7.68 -6.49 -9.36
C GLU A 55 7.23 -5.03 -9.45
N PHE A 56 5.94 -4.85 -9.74
CA PHE A 56 5.24 -3.59 -9.67
C PHE A 56 5.02 -3.17 -8.21
N MET A 57 4.87 -1.88 -7.98
CA MET A 57 4.69 -1.27 -6.66
C MET A 57 3.28 -0.67 -6.51
N CYS A 58 2.96 -0.15 -5.32
CA CYS A 58 1.70 0.58 -5.08
C CYS A 58 1.40 1.67 -6.13
N PHE A 59 2.41 2.43 -6.55
CA PHE A 59 2.21 3.47 -7.56
C PHE A 59 1.93 2.93 -8.94
N ASP A 60 2.39 1.72 -9.28
CA ASP A 60 2.07 1.14 -10.58
C ASP A 60 0.59 0.78 -10.66
N LEU A 61 -0.05 0.42 -9.53
CA LEU A 61 -1.51 0.31 -9.47
C LEU A 61 -2.17 1.66 -9.71
N ILE A 62 -1.71 2.71 -9.04
CA ILE A 62 -2.28 4.06 -9.18
C ILE A 62 -2.07 4.60 -10.61
N ARG A 63 -0.87 4.46 -11.17
CA ARG A 63 -0.51 4.85 -12.55
C ARG A 63 -1.36 4.19 -13.61
N ARG A 64 -1.81 2.95 -13.34
CA ARG A 64 -2.64 2.17 -14.26
C ARG A 64 -4.13 2.24 -13.92
N ASP A 65 -4.47 3.05 -12.92
CA ASP A 65 -5.76 3.08 -12.28
C ASP A 65 -6.35 1.67 -12.04
N GLN A 66 -5.50 0.78 -11.52
CA GLN A 66 -5.74 -0.65 -11.45
C GLN A 66 -6.21 -1.06 -10.05
N LYS A 67 -7.38 -1.71 -9.97
CA LYS A 67 -7.92 -2.31 -8.74
C LYS A 67 -8.33 -3.76 -8.92
N PHE A 68 -8.46 -4.47 -7.79
CA PHE A 68 -8.76 -5.89 -7.73
C PHE A 68 -10.10 -6.13 -7.01
N ALA A 69 -11.20 -5.70 -7.63
CA ALA A 69 -12.52 -5.84 -7.05
C ALA A 69 -12.92 -7.32 -6.93
N PRO A 70 -13.19 -7.87 -5.74
CA PRO A 70 -13.62 -9.26 -5.57
C PRO A 70 -14.85 -9.58 -6.43
N VAL A 71 -14.87 -10.75 -7.09
CA VAL A 71 -16.07 -11.23 -7.80
C VAL A 71 -17.19 -11.48 -6.80
N ARG A 72 -16.85 -11.98 -5.61
CA ARG A 72 -17.79 -12.20 -4.49
C ARG A 72 -17.40 -11.32 -3.32
N ALA A 73 -18.28 -10.38 -2.95
CA ALA A 73 -18.05 -9.48 -1.82
C ALA A 73 -17.67 -10.22 -0.50
N PRO A 74 -18.32 -11.34 -0.13
CA PRO A 74 -17.93 -12.06 1.09
C PRO A 74 -16.49 -12.60 1.08
N GLU A 75 -15.95 -12.97 -0.09
CA GLU A 75 -14.54 -13.42 -0.19
C GLU A 75 -13.58 -12.26 0.05
N GLY A 76 -13.90 -11.07 -0.47
CA GLY A 76 -13.16 -9.84 -0.20
C GLY A 76 -13.16 -9.45 1.28
N GLU A 77 -14.33 -9.50 1.92
CA GLU A 77 -14.47 -9.23 3.35
C GLU A 77 -13.67 -10.23 4.20
N GLN A 78 -13.71 -11.52 3.85
CA GLN A 78 -12.93 -12.56 4.53
C GLN A 78 -11.42 -12.34 4.37
N LEU A 79 -10.97 -11.97 3.17
CA LEU A 79 -9.57 -11.61 2.93
C LEU A 79 -9.14 -10.44 3.80
N LEU A 80 -9.90 -9.34 3.80
CA LEU A 80 -9.59 -8.15 4.59
C LEU A 80 -9.58 -8.45 6.09
N ALA A 81 -10.53 -9.26 6.57
CA ALA A 81 -10.58 -9.70 7.96
C ALA A 81 -9.37 -10.59 8.33
N GLN A 82 -8.90 -11.45 7.41
CA GLN A 82 -7.70 -12.25 7.63
C GLN A 82 -6.44 -11.37 7.67
N LEU A 83 -6.29 -10.42 6.73
CA LEU A 83 -5.18 -9.46 6.74
C LEU A 83 -5.17 -8.61 8.02
N GLU A 84 -6.34 -8.19 8.51
CA GLU A 84 -6.47 -7.45 9.76
C GLU A 84 -5.97 -8.28 10.96
N ARG A 85 -6.28 -9.59 11.00
CA ARG A 85 -5.79 -10.54 12.02
C ARG A 85 -4.28 -10.77 11.90
N ASP A 86 -3.79 -11.02 10.70
CA ASP A 86 -2.37 -11.30 10.45
C ASP A 86 -1.51 -10.09 10.80
N THR A 87 -1.93 -8.88 10.39
CA THR A 87 -1.22 -7.64 10.73
C THR A 87 -1.31 -7.29 12.22
N ALA A 88 -2.40 -7.65 12.91
CA ALA A 88 -2.49 -7.54 14.36
C ALA A 88 -1.50 -8.50 15.06
N PHE A 89 -1.39 -9.73 14.57
CA PHE A 89 -0.39 -10.68 15.03
C PHE A 89 1.02 -10.16 14.83
N LEU A 90 1.35 -9.62 13.64
CA LEU A 90 2.66 -9.02 13.34
C LEU A 90 2.98 -7.81 14.25
N LEU A 91 1.98 -6.97 14.53
CA LEU A 91 2.13 -5.84 15.44
C LEU A 91 2.39 -6.28 16.89
N ALA A 92 1.81 -7.40 17.31
CA ALA A 92 2.01 -7.95 18.65
C ALA A 92 3.37 -8.67 18.83
N GLN A 93 4.12 -8.93 17.75
CA GLN A 93 5.40 -9.62 17.86
C GLN A 93 6.47 -8.74 18.50
N HIS A 94 7.20 -9.32 19.45
CA HIS A 94 8.37 -8.69 20.03
C HIS A 94 9.63 -9.22 19.36
N MET A 95 10.70 -8.40 19.33
CA MET A 95 11.99 -8.89 18.88
C MET A 95 12.39 -10.10 19.72
N PRO A 96 12.68 -11.26 19.11
CA PRO A 96 12.96 -12.47 19.85
C PRO A 96 14.21 -12.27 20.71
N ARG A 97 14.11 -12.64 22.00
CA ARG A 97 15.24 -12.75 22.90
C ARG A 97 15.82 -14.15 22.70
N GLY A 98 16.99 -14.27 22.06
CA GLY A 98 17.49 -15.56 21.62
C GLY A 98 19.01 -15.73 21.70
N PRO A 99 19.48 -16.99 21.86
CA PRO A 99 20.89 -17.34 22.07
C PRO A 99 21.78 -17.11 20.84
N LEU A 100 21.21 -16.70 19.70
CA LEU A 100 21.93 -16.46 18.45
C LEU A 100 22.65 -15.10 18.41
N GLY A 101 22.42 -14.21 19.38
CA GLY A 101 23.21 -12.98 19.54
C GLY A 101 23.25 -12.05 18.32
N LEU A 102 22.31 -12.17 17.39
CA LEU A 102 22.34 -11.43 16.12
C LEU A 102 22.11 -9.91 16.30
N VAL A 103 21.72 -9.49 17.50
CA VAL A 103 21.84 -8.13 18.00
C VAL A 103 22.19 -8.26 19.47
N ASP A 104 23.13 -7.45 20.00
CA ASP A 104 23.35 -7.26 21.43
C ASP A 104 22.10 -6.60 22.07
N TYR A 105 20.97 -7.30 22.04
CA TYR A 105 19.67 -6.82 22.50
C TYR A 105 19.73 -6.47 23.99
N ASP A 106 20.54 -7.21 24.73
CA ASP A 106 20.81 -6.99 26.14
C ASP A 106 21.72 -5.77 26.40
N GLN A 107 22.30 -5.15 25.37
CA GLN A 107 23.00 -3.87 25.46
C GLN A 107 22.14 -2.70 25.00
N LEU A 108 21.01 -2.95 24.30
CA LEU A 108 20.08 -1.87 23.95
C LEU A 108 19.45 -1.31 25.23
N PRO A 109 19.22 0.00 25.35
CA PRO A 109 18.54 0.54 26.54
C PRO A 109 17.12 -0.05 26.68
N GLU A 110 16.59 -0.13 27.90
CA GLU A 110 15.35 -0.85 28.22
C GLU A 110 14.13 -0.37 27.41
N ASN A 111 14.05 0.93 27.13
CA ASN A 111 13.04 1.53 26.25
C ASN A 111 13.16 1.14 24.76
N TYR A 112 14.23 0.44 24.36
CA TYR A 112 14.38 -0.19 23.05
C TYR A 112 14.02 -1.68 23.08
N ARG A 113 14.10 -2.35 24.24
CA ARG A 113 13.84 -3.79 24.41
C ARG A 113 12.35 -4.15 24.49
N GLY A 114 11.48 -3.15 24.60
CA GLY A 114 10.05 -3.32 24.80
C GLY A 114 9.16 -2.89 23.64
N ALA A 115 9.70 -2.31 22.56
CA ALA A 115 8.85 -1.83 21.45
C ALA A 115 8.34 -3.02 20.63
N PRO A 116 7.05 -3.37 20.71
CA PRO A 116 6.47 -4.42 19.87
C PRO A 116 6.41 -3.97 18.42
N GLY A 117 6.27 -4.93 17.53
CA GLY A 117 5.81 -4.72 16.18
C GLY A 117 6.86 -4.97 15.12
N LEU A 118 6.47 -5.89 14.22
CA LEU A 118 7.04 -5.99 12.89
C LEU A 118 6.44 -4.91 11.99
N MET A 119 7.25 -4.42 11.06
CA MET A 119 6.86 -3.40 10.08
C MET A 119 7.52 -3.72 8.74
N ASP A 120 7.27 -2.87 7.73
CA ASP A 120 7.82 -3.02 6.38
C ASP A 120 7.47 -4.33 5.68
N TYR A 121 6.44 -5.04 6.15
CA TYR A 121 5.88 -6.20 5.47
C TYR A 121 5.06 -5.75 4.25
N SER A 122 5.05 -6.56 3.19
CA SER A 122 4.26 -6.30 1.99
C SER A 122 3.16 -7.33 1.82
N LEU A 123 2.07 -6.95 1.15
CA LEU A 123 1.24 -7.92 0.47
C LEU A 123 1.83 -8.18 -0.91
N LEU A 124 2.35 -9.39 -1.13
CA LEU A 124 2.73 -9.86 -2.45
C LEU A 124 1.47 -10.32 -3.19
N VAL A 125 1.22 -9.76 -4.35
CA VAL A 125 0.06 -10.07 -5.20
C VAL A 125 0.53 -10.56 -6.55
N GLY A 126 0.09 -11.74 -6.96
CA GLY A 126 0.26 -12.26 -8.32
C GLY A 126 -1.07 -12.25 -9.06
N VAL A 127 -1.15 -11.57 -10.21
CA VAL A 127 -2.36 -11.54 -11.04
C VAL A 127 -2.22 -12.55 -12.18
N VAL A 128 -3.13 -13.51 -12.22
CA VAL A 128 -3.10 -14.65 -13.16
C VAL A 128 -4.46 -14.83 -13.86
N PRO A 129 -4.52 -15.59 -14.97
CA PRO A 129 -5.79 -15.94 -15.60
C PRO A 129 -6.76 -16.58 -14.60
N CYS A 130 -8.05 -16.31 -14.77
CA CYS A 130 -9.10 -16.87 -13.92
C CYS A 130 -9.03 -18.40 -13.88
N GLY A 131 -9.15 -19.00 -12.69
CA GLY A 131 -9.13 -20.45 -12.50
C GLY A 131 -7.73 -21.09 -12.50
N THR A 132 -6.66 -20.29 -12.54
CA THR A 132 -5.29 -20.80 -12.42
C THR A 132 -5.12 -21.63 -11.13
N PRO A 133 -4.58 -22.87 -11.20
CA PRO A 133 -4.36 -23.70 -10.02
C PRO A 133 -3.16 -23.21 -9.20
N GLY A 134 -3.11 -23.65 -7.94
CA GLY A 134 -2.05 -23.27 -7.00
C GLY A 134 -2.28 -21.93 -6.33
N GLY A 135 -1.21 -21.42 -5.71
CA GLY A 135 -1.23 -20.28 -4.81
C GLY A 135 -1.67 -20.67 -3.40
N TYR A 136 -1.05 -20.06 -2.39
CA TYR A 136 -1.37 -20.34 -0.99
C TYR A 136 -2.73 -19.76 -0.58
N ALA A 137 -2.93 -18.46 -0.84
CA ALA A 137 -4.22 -17.79 -0.74
C ALA A 137 -4.59 -17.21 -2.11
N ARG A 138 -5.85 -17.34 -2.51
CA ARG A 138 -6.33 -16.87 -3.80
C ARG A 138 -7.77 -16.41 -3.75
N MET A 139 -8.13 -15.53 -4.67
CA MET A 139 -9.48 -14.98 -4.82
C MET A 139 -9.71 -14.59 -6.28
N ASP A 140 -10.91 -14.82 -6.79
CA ASP A 140 -11.28 -14.33 -8.12
C ASP A 140 -11.72 -12.86 -8.04
N VAL A 141 -11.22 -12.05 -8.97
CA VAL A 141 -11.44 -10.61 -9.02
C VAL A 141 -11.85 -10.16 -10.41
N ARG A 142 -12.61 -9.07 -10.45
CA ARG A 142 -12.72 -8.20 -11.62
C ARG A 142 -11.57 -7.20 -11.52
N GLU A 143 -10.56 -7.43 -12.34
CA GLU A 143 -9.50 -6.46 -12.55
C GLU A 143 -10.09 -5.26 -13.29
N GLN A 144 -10.14 -4.12 -12.62
CA GLN A 144 -10.62 -2.85 -13.17
C GLN A 144 -9.41 -2.01 -13.53
N ARG A 145 -9.32 -1.55 -14.78
CA ARG A 145 -8.33 -0.59 -15.26
C ARG A 145 -9.04 0.49 -16.04
N LEU A 146 -8.69 1.75 -15.83
CA LEU A 146 -9.13 2.81 -16.73
C LEU A 146 -8.23 2.81 -17.97
N ALA A 147 -8.81 2.64 -19.14
CA ALA A 147 -8.11 2.78 -20.40
C ALA A 147 -8.64 4.01 -21.14
N LEU A 148 -7.72 4.80 -21.69
CA LEU A 148 -8.05 5.80 -22.69
C LEU A 148 -8.21 5.05 -24.01
N GLU A 149 -9.43 4.99 -24.53
CA GLU A 149 -9.60 4.63 -25.94
C GLU A 149 -9.21 5.85 -26.76
N VAL A 150 -7.95 5.89 -27.18
CA VAL A 150 -7.54 6.80 -28.25
C VAL A 150 -8.21 6.25 -29.49
N GLY A 151 -9.23 6.94 -30.00
CA GLY A 151 -9.86 6.58 -31.26
C GLY A 151 -8.77 6.46 -32.30
N GLU A 152 -8.44 5.24 -32.72
CA GLU A 152 -7.52 5.05 -33.83
C GLU A 152 -8.18 5.75 -35.01
N GLU A 153 -7.59 6.86 -35.45
CA GLU A 153 -7.95 7.51 -36.71
C GLU A 153 -7.65 6.49 -37.82
N GLU A 154 -8.56 5.54 -38.03
CA GLU A 154 -8.52 4.62 -39.15
C GLU A 154 -8.68 5.46 -40.42
N GLY A 155 -7.52 5.79 -40.98
CA GLY A 155 -7.24 6.44 -42.24
C GLY A 155 -8.43 6.84 -43.11
N GLY A 156 -8.57 8.16 -43.31
CA GLY A 156 -8.92 8.67 -44.62
C GLY A 156 -10.36 9.12 -44.85
N ARG A 157 -11.04 9.70 -43.85
CA ARG A 157 -12.27 10.47 -44.11
C ARG A 157 -11.96 11.97 -44.11
N SER A 158 -11.87 12.52 -45.31
CA SER A 158 -11.77 13.95 -45.61
C SER A 158 -13.12 14.66 -45.41
N GLY A 159 -13.69 14.56 -44.22
CA GLY A 159 -14.95 15.21 -43.85
C GLY A 159 -14.82 15.78 -42.44
N GLU A 160 -15.34 16.99 -42.25
CA GLU A 160 -15.26 17.85 -41.06
C GLU A 160 -15.94 17.28 -39.81
N ASP A 161 -15.78 15.99 -39.53
CA ASP A 161 -16.26 15.41 -38.28
C ASP A 161 -15.34 15.88 -37.14
N PRO A 162 -15.92 16.42 -36.04
CA PRO A 162 -15.13 16.82 -34.88
C PRO A 162 -14.31 15.62 -34.38
N PRO A 163 -13.09 15.85 -33.86
CA PRO A 163 -12.27 14.77 -33.29
C PRO A 163 -13.11 14.01 -32.28
N ALA A 164 -13.12 12.67 -32.39
CA ALA A 164 -13.86 11.82 -31.47
C ALA A 164 -13.45 12.20 -30.04
N GLU A 165 -14.43 12.55 -29.21
CA GLU A 165 -14.15 12.90 -27.81
C GLU A 165 -13.49 11.70 -27.13
N ASP A 166 -12.35 11.96 -26.47
CA ASP A 166 -11.66 10.98 -25.64
C ASP A 166 -12.63 10.39 -24.62
N SER A 167 -13.03 9.13 -24.82
CA SER A 167 -13.94 8.43 -23.92
C SER A 167 -13.18 7.46 -23.04
N TRP A 168 -13.37 7.59 -21.72
CA TRP A 168 -12.75 6.72 -20.74
C TRP A 168 -13.61 5.48 -20.53
N GLN A 169 -13.02 4.31 -20.73
CA GLN A 169 -13.71 3.05 -20.45
C GLN A 169 -13.02 2.30 -19.32
N VAL A 170 -13.83 1.78 -18.40
CA VAL A 170 -13.37 0.83 -17.39
C VAL A 170 -13.24 -0.52 -18.07
N GLN A 171 -12.00 -0.92 -18.39
CA GLN A 171 -11.72 -2.29 -18.81
C GLN A 171 -11.81 -3.20 -17.59
N ALA A 172 -12.78 -4.13 -17.63
CA ALA A 172 -12.96 -5.14 -16.60
C ALA A 172 -12.59 -6.52 -17.14
N ALA A 173 -11.59 -7.17 -16.55
CA ALA A 173 -11.19 -8.53 -16.90
C ALA A 173 -11.34 -9.47 -15.69
N GLY A 174 -11.87 -10.68 -15.93
CA GLY A 174 -11.90 -11.73 -14.91
C GLY A 174 -10.50 -12.29 -14.68
N ARG A 175 -10.00 -12.19 -13.45
CA ARG A 175 -8.67 -12.66 -13.03
C ARG A 175 -8.76 -13.46 -11.73
N THR A 176 -7.69 -14.18 -11.41
CA THR A 176 -7.45 -14.67 -10.04
C THR A 176 -6.25 -13.93 -9.49
N VAL A 177 -6.33 -13.46 -8.24
CA VAL A 177 -5.17 -12.93 -7.50
C VAL A 177 -4.66 -13.98 -6.54
N LEU A 178 -3.34 -14.11 -6.45
CA LEU A 178 -2.61 -14.98 -5.52
C LEU A 178 -1.88 -14.09 -4.51
N LEU A 179 -2.05 -14.35 -3.21
CA LEU A 179 -1.77 -13.37 -2.17
C LEU A 179 -0.95 -13.96 -1.01
N GLY A 180 -0.04 -13.17 -0.44
CA GLY A 180 0.63 -13.52 0.81
C GLY A 180 1.43 -12.38 1.41
N ILE A 181 1.49 -12.30 2.74
CA ILE A 181 2.32 -11.30 3.42
C ILE A 181 3.79 -11.75 3.43
N ILE A 182 4.68 -10.90 2.95
CA ILE A 182 6.14 -11.15 2.88
C ILE A 182 6.92 -10.10 3.71
N ASP A 183 8.24 -10.26 3.80
CA ASP A 183 9.15 -9.36 4.53
C ASP A 183 8.85 -9.19 6.04
N ILE A 184 8.26 -10.22 6.66
CA ILE A 184 7.76 -10.18 8.06
C ILE A 184 8.85 -10.30 9.14
N LEU A 185 10.13 -10.17 8.83
CA LEU A 185 11.21 -10.31 9.83
C LEU A 185 11.83 -8.96 10.24
N GLN A 186 11.23 -7.86 9.81
CA GLN A 186 11.76 -6.52 10.05
C GLN A 186 11.14 -5.85 11.29
N PHE A 187 11.91 -5.83 12.37
CA PHE A 187 11.53 -5.13 13.61
C PHE A 187 11.83 -3.63 13.56
N TRP A 188 11.16 -2.89 14.46
CA TRP A 188 11.45 -1.47 14.70
C TRP A 188 12.75 -1.26 15.50
N THR A 189 13.88 -1.30 14.80
CA THR A 189 15.22 -1.23 15.42
C THR A 189 15.67 0.20 15.74
N PRO A 190 16.65 0.39 16.65
CA PRO A 190 17.28 1.70 16.88
C PRO A 190 17.84 2.33 15.59
N ARG A 191 18.42 1.52 14.70
CA ARG A 191 18.91 1.99 13.39
C ARG A 191 17.77 2.59 12.56
N LYS A 192 16.60 1.95 12.51
CA LYS A 192 15.41 2.51 11.82
C LYS A 192 14.92 3.79 12.49
N ARG A 193 14.98 3.90 13.82
CA ARG A 193 14.66 5.15 14.54
C ARG A 193 15.62 6.29 14.17
N ILE A 194 16.92 6.03 14.08
CA ILE A 194 17.92 7.02 13.65
C ILE A 194 17.68 7.42 12.20
N ALA A 195 17.44 6.45 11.30
CA ALA A 195 17.10 6.72 9.92
C ALA A 195 15.86 7.61 9.82
N ARG A 196 14.82 7.35 10.62
CA ARG A 196 13.64 8.23 10.70
C ARG A 196 14.00 9.63 11.21
N ARG A 197 14.80 9.75 12.27
CA ARG A 197 15.24 11.08 12.77
C ARG A 197 15.99 11.86 11.69
N LEU A 198 16.85 11.19 10.92
CA LEU A 198 17.56 11.81 9.81
C LEU A 198 16.59 12.24 8.71
N LYS A 199 15.64 11.38 8.30
CA LYS A 199 14.59 11.72 7.32
C LYS A 199 13.75 12.93 7.78
N LYS A 200 13.42 12.99 9.07
CA LYS A 200 12.75 14.14 9.70
C LYS A 200 13.58 15.42 9.63
N LEU A 201 14.88 15.34 9.93
CA LEU A 201 15.79 16.48 9.85
C LEU A 201 15.99 16.98 8.42
N MET A 202 15.94 16.09 7.43
CA MET A 202 15.99 16.42 6.01
C MET A 202 14.64 16.89 5.45
N HIS A 203 13.65 17.16 6.31
CA HIS A 203 12.29 17.55 5.92
C HIS A 203 11.58 16.56 4.97
N MET A 204 12.04 15.30 4.90
CA MET A 204 11.37 14.27 4.09
C MET A 204 10.01 13.83 4.66
N GLU A 205 9.73 14.17 5.92
CA GLU A 205 8.41 13.99 6.55
C GLU A 205 7.44 15.14 6.24
N ARG A 206 7.89 16.17 5.54
CA ARG A 206 7.11 17.37 5.27
C ARG A 206 6.93 17.59 3.78
N ASP A 207 5.75 18.08 3.42
CA ASP A 207 5.51 18.52 2.05
C ASP A 207 6.09 19.91 1.79
N ASP A 208 5.87 20.41 0.57
CA ASP A 208 6.34 21.72 0.13
C ASP A 208 5.75 22.86 0.98
N ASP A 209 4.61 22.62 1.64
CA ASP A 209 3.93 23.52 2.58
C ASP A 209 4.42 23.37 4.04
N ASN A 210 5.45 22.54 4.27
CA ASN A 210 6.04 22.26 5.58
C ASN A 210 5.06 21.60 6.59
N GLU A 211 3.96 21.00 6.13
CA GLU A 211 3.04 20.19 6.94
C GLU A 211 3.58 18.78 7.16
N TYR A 212 3.35 18.20 8.35
CA TYR A 212 3.83 16.85 8.66
C TYR A 212 2.95 15.79 8.00
N ASN A 213 3.55 14.98 7.14
CA ASN A 213 2.90 13.86 6.48
C ASN A 213 3.60 12.53 6.80
N GLY A 214 3.20 11.93 7.92
CA GLY A 214 3.67 10.60 8.31
C GLY A 214 3.34 9.49 7.30
N ALA A 215 2.44 9.74 6.34
CA ALA A 215 2.11 8.82 5.27
C ALA A 215 3.22 8.69 4.20
N MET A 216 4.05 9.71 4.03
CA MET A 216 5.11 9.72 3.01
C MET A 216 6.19 8.71 3.37
N LEU A 217 6.72 8.71 4.59
CA LEU A 217 7.88 7.87 4.89
C LEU A 217 7.60 6.37 4.83
N ASP A 218 8.51 5.63 4.19
CA ASP A 218 8.65 4.18 4.35
C ASP A 218 8.86 3.79 5.84
N THR A 219 9.61 4.60 6.59
CA THR A 219 10.14 4.28 7.93
C THR A 219 9.23 4.83 9.05
N VAL A 220 8.03 4.28 9.18
CA VAL A 220 7.06 4.63 10.24
C VAL A 220 7.06 3.62 11.39
N ARG A 221 6.55 4.00 12.57
CA ARG A 221 6.41 3.03 13.66
C ARG A 221 5.38 1.94 13.29
N PRO A 222 5.51 0.71 13.80
CA PRO A 222 4.57 -0.38 13.52
C PRO A 222 3.09 -0.01 13.73
N GLU A 223 2.78 0.77 14.77
CA GLU A 223 1.40 1.20 15.10
C GLU A 223 0.80 2.14 14.04
N HIS A 224 1.64 2.86 13.31
CA HIS A 224 1.22 3.71 12.18
C HIS A 224 1.33 2.99 10.84
N TYR A 225 2.26 2.03 10.72
CA TYR A 225 2.42 1.21 9.52
C TYR A 225 1.15 0.40 9.23
N ARG A 226 0.62 -0.28 10.25
CA ARG A 226 -0.53 -1.19 10.11
C ARG A 226 -1.80 -0.49 9.60
N PRO A 227 -2.27 0.63 10.19
CA PRO A 227 -3.44 1.34 9.68
C PRO A 227 -3.27 1.80 8.23
N ARG A 228 -2.09 2.33 7.87
CA ARG A 228 -1.78 2.74 6.49
C ARG A 228 -1.85 1.56 5.52
N PHE A 229 -1.20 0.45 5.87
CA PHE A 229 -1.22 -0.77 5.08
C PHE A 229 -2.66 -1.27 4.86
N MET A 230 -3.44 -1.37 5.94
CA MET A 230 -4.83 -1.84 5.86
C MET A 230 -5.74 -0.90 5.08
N ALA A 231 -5.60 0.42 5.24
CA ALA A 231 -6.34 1.40 4.46
C ALA A 231 -6.07 1.23 2.96
N PHE A 232 -4.80 1.09 2.57
CA PHE A 232 -4.44 0.85 1.18
C PHE A 232 -4.99 -0.48 0.65
N MET A 233 -4.90 -1.58 1.41
CA MET A 233 -5.46 -2.86 0.97
C MET A 233 -6.97 -2.78 0.78
N ARG A 234 -7.70 -2.12 1.69
CA ARG A 234 -9.15 -1.93 1.54
C ARG A 234 -9.51 -1.22 0.24
N GLU A 235 -8.73 -0.22 -0.16
CA GLU A 235 -8.96 0.50 -1.42
C GLU A 235 -8.46 -0.26 -2.65
N ALA A 236 -7.37 -1.02 -2.56
CA ALA A 236 -6.88 -1.84 -3.67
C ALA A 236 -7.85 -2.98 -4.03
N PHE A 237 -8.59 -3.49 -3.05
CA PHE A 237 -9.63 -4.52 -3.21
C PHE A 237 -11.06 -3.94 -3.19
N SER A 238 -11.23 -2.62 -3.41
CA SER A 238 -12.53 -2.00 -3.63
C SER A 238 -12.84 -1.83 -5.11
N GLU A 239 -14.10 -1.53 -5.43
CA GLU A 239 -14.51 -1.14 -6.77
C GLU A 239 -14.15 0.35 -7.06
N GLY A 240 -14.08 0.69 -8.34
CA GLY A 240 -13.98 2.06 -8.83
C GLY A 240 -12.56 2.53 -9.14
N SER A 241 -12.36 3.84 -9.26
CA SER A 241 -11.08 4.44 -9.62
C SER A 241 -10.26 4.85 -8.39
N TRP A 242 -8.94 4.94 -8.56
CA TRP A 242 -8.04 5.58 -7.61
C TRP A 242 -8.28 7.10 -7.51
N THR A 243 -8.87 7.73 -8.53
CA THR A 243 -9.27 9.16 -8.45
C THR A 243 -10.27 9.39 -7.31
N ASP A 244 -11.20 8.45 -7.11
CA ASP A 244 -12.14 8.50 -5.99
C ASP A 244 -11.51 8.07 -4.66
N SER A 245 -10.54 7.15 -4.69
CA SER A 245 -9.92 6.58 -3.48
C SER A 245 -8.85 7.47 -2.85
N ILE A 246 -8.07 8.19 -3.65
CA ILE A 246 -6.97 9.03 -3.14
C ILE A 246 -7.47 10.08 -2.14
N PRO A 247 -8.55 10.84 -2.41
CA PRO A 247 -9.10 11.79 -1.45
C PRO A 247 -9.61 11.13 -0.16
N ARG A 248 -10.11 9.89 -0.22
CA ARG A 248 -10.56 9.14 0.98
C ARG A 248 -9.40 8.65 1.83
N LEU A 249 -8.32 8.20 1.21
CA LEU A 249 -7.16 7.62 1.90
C LEU A 249 -6.33 8.65 2.65
N TYR A 250 -6.19 9.84 2.06
CA TYR A 250 -5.22 10.84 2.52
C TYR A 250 -5.86 12.19 2.87
N GLY A 251 -7.19 12.28 2.76
CA GLY A 251 -7.96 13.49 3.01
C GLY A 251 -8.04 14.42 1.80
N ARG A 252 -8.90 15.44 1.90
CA ARG A 252 -9.12 16.47 0.86
C ARG A 252 -8.11 17.61 0.91
N ARG A 253 -7.41 17.79 2.04
CA ARG A 253 -6.38 18.84 2.14
C ARG A 253 -5.10 18.33 1.50
N GLY A 254 -4.61 19.10 0.53
CA GLY A 254 -3.50 18.81 -0.35
C GLY A 254 -2.18 18.70 0.37
N SER A 255 -2.03 17.67 1.20
CA SER A 255 -0.72 17.26 1.63
C SER A 255 0.12 16.92 0.40
N GLY A 256 1.43 17.19 0.46
CA GLY A 256 2.34 16.78 -0.62
C GLY A 256 2.29 15.27 -0.90
N THR A 257 1.81 14.45 0.04
CA THR A 257 1.49 13.03 -0.21
C THR A 257 0.40 12.86 -1.27
N VAL A 258 -0.71 13.58 -1.11
CA VAL A 258 -1.83 13.57 -2.08
C VAL A 258 -1.32 14.04 -3.43
N GLN A 259 -0.59 15.15 -3.47
CA GLN A 259 -0.06 15.68 -4.73
C GLN A 259 0.89 14.70 -5.42
N ARG A 260 1.81 14.06 -4.69
CA ARG A 260 2.71 13.03 -5.25
C ARG A 260 1.93 11.86 -5.84
N LEU A 261 0.86 11.43 -5.19
CA LEU A 261 0.00 10.35 -5.69
C LEU A 261 -0.82 10.78 -6.91
N ILE A 262 -1.34 12.01 -6.92
CA ILE A 262 -1.95 12.63 -8.11
C ILE A 262 -0.96 12.63 -9.25
N ASP A 263 0.29 13.04 -9.01
CA ASP A 263 1.32 13.10 -10.04
C ASP A 263 1.70 11.72 -10.59
N GLN A 264 1.31 10.63 -9.90
CA GLN A 264 1.42 9.28 -10.43
C GLN A 264 0.25 8.87 -11.33
N LEU A 265 -0.89 9.55 -11.32
CA LEU A 265 -2.01 9.19 -12.21
C LEU A 265 -1.66 9.48 -13.69
N PRO A 266 -2.35 8.87 -14.67
CA PRO A 266 -2.35 9.34 -16.06
C PRO A 266 -2.76 10.82 -16.16
N GLU A 267 -2.15 11.61 -17.07
CA GLU A 267 -2.38 13.08 -17.15
C GLU A 267 -3.86 13.51 -17.14
N PRO A 268 -4.76 12.88 -17.91
CA PRO A 268 -6.16 13.32 -17.90
C PRO A 268 -6.85 13.06 -16.56
N GLN A 269 -6.44 12.02 -15.84
CA GLN A 269 -6.91 11.76 -14.47
C GLN A 269 -6.32 12.75 -13.47
N LYS A 270 -5.06 13.19 -13.68
CA LYS A 270 -4.46 14.26 -12.86
C LYS A 270 -5.30 15.52 -12.94
N GLU A 271 -5.67 15.92 -14.15
CA GLU A 271 -6.47 17.12 -14.39
C GLU A 271 -7.86 17.00 -13.77
N CYS A 272 -8.56 15.89 -14.01
CA CYS A 272 -9.88 15.63 -13.43
C CYS A 272 -9.85 15.66 -11.89
N LEU A 273 -8.83 15.05 -11.28
CA LEU A 273 -8.70 15.02 -9.83
C LEU A 273 -8.28 16.38 -9.26
N ARG A 274 -7.37 17.11 -9.92
CA ARG A 274 -7.00 18.48 -9.54
C ARG A 274 -8.22 19.40 -9.56
N LEU A 275 -9.03 19.36 -10.63
CA LEU A 275 -10.26 20.14 -10.76
C LEU A 275 -11.28 19.78 -9.67
N SER A 276 -11.48 18.49 -9.41
CA SER A 276 -12.39 18.01 -8.36
C SER A 276 -11.97 18.48 -6.97
N LEU A 277 -10.66 18.51 -6.70
CA LEU A 277 -10.12 19.00 -5.43
C LEU A 277 -10.24 20.52 -5.30
N THR A 278 -10.03 21.28 -6.38
CA THR A 278 -10.22 22.74 -6.36
C THR A 278 -11.69 23.15 -6.23
N CYS A 279 -12.60 22.49 -6.95
CA CYS A 279 -14.04 22.80 -6.89
C CYS A 279 -14.68 22.34 -5.57
N GLY A 280 -14.18 21.26 -4.97
CA GLY A 280 -14.66 20.75 -3.68
C GLY A 280 -14.31 21.65 -2.48
N LEU A 281 -13.41 22.63 -2.64
CA LEU A 281 -13.06 23.61 -1.61
C LEU A 281 -14.06 24.77 -1.54
N GLU A 282 -14.84 25.02 -2.59
CA GLU A 282 -15.83 26.10 -2.62
C GLU A 282 -17.20 25.67 -2.06
N ALA A 283 -17.44 24.37 -1.94
CA ALA A 283 -18.72 23.80 -1.52
C ALA A 283 -18.72 23.30 -0.06
N SER A 284 -18.65 24.21 0.93
CA SER A 284 -19.46 24.12 2.18
C SER A 284 -19.22 25.32 3.11
N PRO A 285 -19.88 26.47 2.90
CA PRO A 285 -20.00 27.50 3.94
C PRO A 285 -21.13 27.24 4.96
N GLU A 286 -21.93 26.18 4.80
CA GLU A 286 -23.13 25.95 5.61
C GLU A 286 -22.94 25.04 6.83
N ALA A 287 -21.78 24.38 6.99
CA ALA A 287 -21.55 23.47 8.13
C ALA A 287 -21.03 24.16 9.41
N GLU A 288 -20.57 25.41 9.35
CA GLU A 288 -20.10 26.14 10.55
C GLU A 288 -21.22 26.89 11.30
N ALA A 289 -22.41 27.08 10.70
CA ALA A 289 -23.50 27.84 11.34
C ALA A 289 -24.42 27.02 12.28
N ALA A 290 -24.26 25.70 12.36
CA ALA A 290 -25.15 24.83 13.14
C ALA A 290 -24.61 24.45 14.54
N GLY A 291 -23.43 24.95 14.94
CA GLY A 291 -22.78 24.56 16.20
C GLY A 291 -23.04 25.47 17.40
N GLU A 292 -23.70 26.62 17.23
CA GLU A 292 -23.69 27.69 18.25
C GLU A 292 -25.09 28.08 18.76
N THR A 293 -26.01 27.13 18.95
CA THR A 293 -27.28 27.41 19.66
C THR A 293 -27.83 26.19 20.40
N ALA A 294 -27.19 25.78 21.50
CA ALA A 294 -27.88 25.04 22.56
C ALA A 294 -27.01 24.98 23.83
N GLY A 295 -27.40 25.72 24.87
CA GLY A 295 -26.80 25.50 26.19
C GLY A 295 -26.98 26.57 27.27
N GLU A 296 -27.98 27.44 27.21
CA GLU A 296 -28.33 28.26 28.37
C GLU A 296 -29.84 28.22 28.62
N THR A 297 -30.28 27.23 29.40
CA THR A 297 -31.50 27.34 30.20
C THR A 297 -31.27 26.76 31.59
N ALA A 298 -31.49 27.63 32.56
CA ALA A 298 -31.45 27.41 33.99
C ALA A 298 -32.51 26.41 34.47
N GLY A 299 -32.23 25.78 35.61
CA GLY A 299 -33.20 25.05 36.42
C GLY A 299 -32.76 25.06 37.88
N ALA A 300 -33.29 26.03 38.63
CA ALA A 300 -33.25 26.09 40.08
C ALA A 300 -34.28 25.13 40.72
N ASP A 301 -34.11 24.93 42.02
CA ASP A 301 -35.02 24.37 43.03
C ASP A 301 -35.08 22.85 43.23
N GLY A 302 -34.80 22.44 44.48
CA GLY A 302 -35.01 21.10 45.03
C GLY A 302 -33.99 20.70 46.10
#